data_AF-A0A938QLD8-F1
#
_entry.id   AF-A0A938QLD8-F1
#
_cell.length_a   1.000
_cell.length_b   1.000
_cell.length_c   1.000
_cell.angle_alpha   90.00
_cell.angle_beta   90.00
_cell.angle_gamma   90.00
#
_symmetry.space_group_name_H-M   'P 1'
#
loop_
_entity.id
_entity.type
_entity.pdbx_description
1 polymer ?
#
loop_
_entity_poly.entity_id
_entity_poly.type
_entity_poly.pdbx_seq_one_letter_code
_entity_poly.pdbx_strand_id
1 'polypeptide(L)'
;MATMITTDCISCGACEPECPNNAISQGDPIFVIDAKLCTECVGFHDYEACAAVCPVDCCVTDQNNIESEEVLIARAKQLHPETQFGDNFESRFRKGQGKAGAPANGGAAAAVANSDGAAATGQPAAAGVPVYAEAEVNFQELPPIDSWTVPMRCYKCNEPHVEPVTNFAIGNVIFCPHCHKSTVVRDNLNYHIRTLLKDAYDKWETEQAQFLARREQELAQLMEKRAKEAETFETHQKHELERIRQQLDVIGDNYDAPGKPLRKGNRFRWS
;
A
#
# COMPACT_ATOMS: atom_id res chain seq x y z
N MET A 1 -2.42 21.61 14.76
CA MET A 1 -1.21 20.82 14.44
C MET A 1 -0.92 21.14 12.98
N ALA A 2 0.30 21.46 12.55
CA ALA A 2 0.54 21.46 11.11
C ALA A 2 0.86 20.02 10.68
N THR A 3 0.33 19.53 9.57
CA THR A 3 0.82 18.27 9.00
C THR A 3 2.21 18.52 8.42
N MET A 4 3.16 17.60 8.67
CA MET A 4 4.50 17.62 8.10
C MET A 4 4.76 16.33 7.31
N ILE A 5 5.63 16.43 6.31
CA ILE A 5 6.08 15.30 5.52
C ILE A 5 7.42 14.83 6.09
N THR A 6 7.53 13.55 6.45
CA THR A 6 8.78 12.96 6.96
C THR A 6 9.78 12.69 5.84
N THR A 7 11.00 12.30 6.22
CA THR A 7 12.06 11.90 5.29
C THR A 7 11.74 10.64 4.48
N ASP A 8 10.64 9.95 4.80
CA ASP A 8 10.21 8.72 4.13
C ASP A 8 9.46 9.01 2.82
N CYS A 9 9.27 10.29 2.47
CA CYS A 9 8.63 10.71 1.24
C CYS A 9 9.40 10.22 -0.01
N ILE A 10 8.68 9.53 -0.89
CA ILE A 10 9.20 9.03 -2.17
C ILE A 10 9.00 10.00 -3.34
N SER A 11 8.59 11.24 -3.06
CA SER A 11 8.38 12.30 -4.06
C SER A 11 7.47 11.90 -5.25
N CYS A 12 6.37 11.18 -4.96
CA CYS A 12 5.40 10.71 -5.97
C CYS A 12 4.45 11.79 -6.52
N GLY A 13 4.32 12.95 -5.86
CA GLY A 13 3.47 14.07 -6.29
C GLY A 13 1.96 13.91 -6.09
N ALA A 14 1.49 12.81 -5.51
CA ALA A 14 0.06 12.55 -5.34
C ALA A 14 -0.64 13.52 -4.37
N CYS A 15 0.09 14.06 -3.39
CA CYS A 15 -0.49 14.89 -2.33
C CYS A 15 -0.62 16.38 -2.69
N GLU A 16 0.12 16.87 -3.69
CA GLU A 16 0.09 18.28 -4.12
C GLU A 16 -1.30 18.73 -4.63
N PRO A 17 -1.97 18.02 -5.56
CA PRO A 17 -3.27 18.45 -6.08
C PRO A 17 -4.43 18.31 -5.08
N GLU A 18 -4.24 17.53 -4.01
CA GLU A 18 -5.27 17.26 -3.01
C GLU A 18 -5.35 18.34 -1.92
N CYS A 19 -4.36 19.25 -1.84
CA CYS A 19 -4.35 20.26 -0.81
C CYS A 19 -5.28 21.43 -1.16
N PRO A 20 -6.38 21.70 -0.40
CA PRO A 20 -7.30 22.80 -0.72
C PRO A 20 -6.64 24.18 -0.62
N ASN A 21 -5.55 24.29 0.14
CA ASN A 21 -4.83 25.55 0.36
C ASN A 21 -3.54 25.65 -0.48
N ASN A 22 -3.24 24.67 -1.32
CA ASN A 22 -1.95 24.55 -2.03
C ASN A 22 -0.74 24.71 -1.08
N ALA A 23 -0.82 24.12 0.12
CA ALA A 23 0.22 24.22 1.14
C ALA A 23 1.42 23.29 0.89
N ILE A 24 1.29 22.34 -0.04
CA ILE A 24 2.33 21.37 -0.40
C ILE A 24 3.10 21.91 -1.59
N SER A 25 4.43 21.83 -1.50
CA SER A 25 5.33 22.21 -2.59
C SER A 25 6.47 21.20 -2.75
N GLN A 26 7.01 21.09 -3.96
CA GLN A 26 8.14 20.22 -4.24
C GLN A 26 9.43 20.82 -3.65
N GLY A 27 10.04 20.11 -2.70
CA GLY A 27 11.39 20.37 -2.21
C GLY A 27 12.42 19.40 -2.79
N ASP A 28 13.68 19.50 -2.34
CA ASP A 28 14.76 18.58 -2.68
C ASP A 28 15.36 18.04 -1.36
N PRO A 29 15.23 16.74 -1.02
CA PRO A 29 14.74 15.61 -1.85
C PRO A 29 13.26 15.22 -1.68
N ILE A 30 12.53 15.87 -0.77
CA ILE A 30 11.15 15.51 -0.36
C ILE A 30 10.15 16.65 -0.59
N PHE A 31 8.86 16.34 -0.64
CA PHE A 31 7.81 17.36 -0.58
C PHE A 31 7.77 18.04 0.79
N VAL A 32 7.40 19.31 0.82
CA VAL A 32 7.37 20.13 2.03
C VAL A 32 5.99 20.80 2.16
N ILE A 33 5.43 20.74 3.37
CA ILE A 33 4.20 21.45 3.74
C ILE A 33 4.57 22.77 4.41
N ASP A 34 4.04 23.89 3.91
CA ASP A 34 4.09 25.16 4.64
C ASP A 34 3.07 25.16 5.79
N ALA A 35 3.58 25.15 7.02
CA ALA A 35 2.77 25.19 8.23
C ALA A 35 1.83 26.41 8.31
N LYS A 36 2.17 27.53 7.64
CA LYS A 36 1.33 28.73 7.61
C LYS A 36 0.10 28.59 6.72
N LEU A 37 0.15 27.68 5.76
CA LEU A 37 -0.95 27.41 4.81
C LEU A 37 -1.71 26.13 5.18
N CYS A 38 -1.08 25.22 5.92
CA CYS A 38 -1.73 24.00 6.38
C CYS A 38 -2.85 24.31 7.40
N THR A 39 -4.07 23.83 7.13
CA THR A 39 -5.21 23.93 8.08
C THR A 39 -5.66 22.55 8.57
N GLU A 40 -4.85 21.50 8.40
CA GLU A 40 -5.26 20.09 8.59
C GLU A 40 -6.55 19.72 7.86
N CYS A 41 -6.84 20.38 6.73
CA CYS A 41 -8.10 20.29 5.99
C CYS A 41 -9.37 20.68 6.78
N VAL A 42 -9.24 21.27 7.98
CA VAL A 42 -10.38 21.81 8.75
C VAL A 42 -11.12 22.86 7.93
N GLY A 43 -12.43 22.69 7.81
CA GLY A 43 -13.31 23.48 6.97
C GLY A 43 -13.64 22.85 5.61
N PHE A 44 -12.87 21.85 5.18
CA PHE A 44 -13.00 21.21 3.86
C PHE A 44 -13.28 19.71 3.94
N HIS A 45 -12.56 19.00 4.82
CA HIS A 45 -12.66 17.56 5.00
C HIS A 45 -12.59 17.20 6.49
N ASP A 46 -13.16 16.05 6.87
CA ASP A 46 -13.04 15.48 8.22
C ASP A 46 -11.80 14.57 8.40
N TYR A 47 -10.91 14.55 7.42
CA TYR A 47 -9.60 13.90 7.41
C TYR A 47 -8.60 14.77 6.65
N GLU A 48 -7.30 14.59 6.85
CA GLU A 48 -6.30 15.28 6.03
C GLU A 48 -6.06 14.55 4.70
N ALA A 49 -6.47 15.23 3.61
CA ALA A 49 -6.47 14.67 2.26
C ALA A 49 -5.09 14.20 1.79
N CYS A 50 -4.03 14.94 2.15
CA CYS A 50 -2.65 14.57 1.81
C CYS A 50 -2.20 13.24 2.43
N ALA A 51 -2.66 12.92 3.65
CA ALA A 51 -2.35 11.64 4.29
C ALA A 51 -3.14 10.50 3.66
N ALA A 52 -4.39 10.74 3.28
CA ALA A 52 -5.25 9.72 2.66
C ALA A 52 -4.74 9.21 1.30
N VAL A 53 -3.99 10.04 0.56
CA VAL A 53 -3.42 9.68 -0.76
C VAL A 53 -1.95 9.29 -0.71
N CYS A 54 -1.30 9.35 0.46
CA CYS A 54 0.13 9.09 0.58
C CYS A 54 0.39 7.57 0.52
N PRO A 55 1.15 7.05 -0.47
CA PRO A 55 1.38 5.60 -0.61
C PRO A 55 2.31 5.02 0.46
N VAL A 56 3.01 5.89 1.22
CA VAL A 56 4.00 5.51 2.24
C VAL A 56 3.68 6.09 3.61
N ASP A 57 2.46 6.64 3.79
CA ASP A 57 1.96 7.20 5.05
C ASP A 57 2.91 8.19 5.75
N CYS A 58 3.68 8.97 4.97
CA CYS A 58 4.70 9.88 5.50
C CYS A 58 4.16 11.27 5.88
N CYS A 59 2.86 11.53 5.73
CA CYS A 59 2.21 12.79 6.10
C CYS A 59 1.68 12.68 7.54
N VAL A 60 2.49 13.14 8.51
CA VAL A 60 2.20 12.99 9.95
C VAL A 60 1.92 14.34 10.61
N THR A 61 1.25 14.35 11.75
CA THR A 61 1.04 15.58 12.52
C THR A 61 2.34 16.05 13.18
N ASP A 62 2.70 17.32 12.97
CA ASP A 62 3.88 17.93 13.58
C ASP A 62 3.65 18.18 15.08
N GLN A 63 4.45 17.51 15.92
CA GLN A 63 4.40 17.63 17.37
C GLN A 63 4.89 19.00 17.87
N ASN A 64 5.68 19.72 17.08
CA ASN A 64 6.21 21.03 17.45
C ASN A 64 5.25 22.18 17.16
N ASN A 65 4.25 21.97 16.31
CA ASN A 65 3.31 22.99 15.87
C ASN A 65 1.86 22.58 16.17
N ILE A 66 1.53 22.31 17.43
CA ILE A 66 0.17 21.96 17.86
C ILE A 66 -0.71 23.22 17.87
N GLU A 67 -1.87 23.14 17.22
CA GLU A 67 -2.82 24.25 17.03
C GLU A 67 -4.24 23.72 17.28
N SER A 68 -5.11 24.55 17.82
CA SER A 68 -6.51 24.20 18.08
C SER A 68 -7.38 24.34 16.83
N GLU A 69 -8.53 23.64 16.82
CA GLU A 69 -9.53 23.71 15.74
C GLU A 69 -9.95 25.16 15.41
N GLU A 70 -10.11 26.01 16.42
CA GLU A 70 -10.48 27.41 16.27
C GLU A 70 -9.44 28.23 15.48
N VAL A 71 -8.15 27.93 15.68
CA VAL A 71 -7.06 28.60 14.96
C VAL A 71 -7.02 28.15 13.50
N LEU A 72 -7.25 26.86 13.25
CA LEU A 72 -7.22 26.27 11.92
C LEU A 72 -8.37 26.78 11.05
N ILE A 73 -9.59 26.86 11.60
CA ILE A 73 -10.74 27.41 10.86
C ILE A 73 -10.63 28.93 10.64
N ALA A 74 -10.02 29.67 11.57
CA ALA A 74 -9.74 31.09 11.39
C ALA A 74 -8.76 31.31 10.23
N ARG A 75 -7.72 30.47 10.12
CA ARG A 75 -6.78 30.48 8.99
C ARG A 75 -7.47 30.10 7.68
N ALA A 76 -8.32 29.07 7.66
CA ALA A 76 -9.08 28.68 6.47
C ALA A 76 -9.96 29.83 5.95
N LYS A 77 -10.65 30.55 6.85
CA LYS A 77 -11.44 31.74 6.52
C LYS A 77 -10.60 32.89 5.95
N GLN A 78 -9.34 33.00 6.37
CA GLN A 78 -8.42 34.02 5.86
C GLN A 78 -7.87 33.66 4.48
N LEU A 79 -7.60 32.38 4.23
CA LEU A 79 -7.07 31.89 2.96
C LEU A 79 -8.13 31.84 1.85
N HIS A 80 -9.39 31.56 2.21
CA HIS A 80 -10.51 31.42 1.28
C HIS A 80 -11.67 32.36 1.65
N PRO A 81 -11.52 33.68 1.44
CA PRO A 81 -12.55 34.67 1.81
C PRO A 81 -13.87 34.51 1.03
N GLU A 82 -13.84 33.87 -0.13
CA GLU A 82 -15.00 33.54 -0.95
C GLU A 82 -15.78 32.31 -0.46
N THR A 83 -15.16 31.46 0.37
CA THR A 83 -15.78 30.23 0.89
C THR A 83 -16.50 30.49 2.21
N GLN A 84 -17.81 30.26 2.25
CA GLN A 84 -18.61 30.49 3.45
C GLN A 84 -18.59 29.26 4.38
N PHE A 85 -17.67 29.27 5.34
CA PHE A 85 -17.63 28.26 6.42
C PHE A 85 -18.73 28.55 7.45
N GLY A 86 -19.79 27.73 7.46
CA GLY A 86 -20.89 27.83 8.45
C GLY A 86 -20.46 27.42 9.87
N ASP A 87 -21.40 27.47 10.82
CA ASP A 87 -21.13 27.13 12.24
C ASP A 87 -20.86 25.63 12.46
N ASN A 88 -21.25 24.79 11.50
CA ASN A 88 -21.07 23.33 11.54
C ASN A 88 -20.16 22.84 10.40
N PHE A 89 -18.90 23.25 10.42
CA PHE A 89 -17.90 22.91 9.41
C PHE A 89 -17.30 21.51 9.60
N GLU A 90 -16.82 20.90 8.51
CA GLU A 90 -16.12 19.61 8.56
C GLU A 90 -14.74 19.76 9.22
N SER A 91 -14.41 18.80 10.07
CA SER A 91 -13.21 18.87 10.90
C SER A 91 -12.81 17.48 11.39
N ARG A 92 -11.53 17.16 11.30
CA ARG A 92 -10.96 15.92 11.87
C ARG A 92 -11.12 15.79 13.38
N PHE A 93 -11.27 16.92 14.09
CA PHE A 93 -11.52 16.93 15.53
C PHE A 93 -12.96 16.51 15.86
N ARG A 94 -13.87 16.57 14.87
CA ARG A 94 -15.29 16.27 15.01
C ARG A 94 -15.75 15.27 13.94
N LYS A 95 -15.12 14.09 13.93
CA LYS A 95 -15.45 13.00 13.00
C LYS A 95 -16.97 12.77 12.94
N GLY A 96 -17.56 12.99 11.77
CA GLY A 96 -18.98 12.77 11.50
C GLY A 96 -19.97 13.85 11.94
N GLN A 97 -19.54 15.01 12.47
CA GLN A 97 -20.48 16.06 12.94
C GLN A 97 -20.67 17.25 11.97
N GLY A 98 -20.00 17.30 10.81
CA GLY A 98 -20.05 18.44 9.88
C GLY A 98 -21.03 18.36 8.69
N LYS A 99 -21.87 17.33 8.57
CA LYS A 99 -22.86 17.23 7.46
C LYS A 99 -24.03 18.19 7.66
N ALA A 100 -23.82 19.49 7.43
CA ALA A 100 -24.89 20.40 7.04
C ALA A 100 -25.07 20.29 5.52
N GLY A 101 -26.27 19.89 5.08
CA GLY A 101 -26.60 19.66 3.67
C GLY A 101 -26.23 20.84 2.78
N ALA A 102 -25.59 20.53 1.65
CA ALA A 102 -25.30 21.47 0.58
C ALA A 102 -26.58 22.21 0.14
N PRO A 103 -26.54 23.53 -0.13
CA PRO A 103 -27.54 24.15 -0.96
C PRO A 103 -27.26 23.78 -2.42
N ALA A 104 -28.32 23.33 -3.08
CA ALA A 104 -28.36 23.10 -4.51
C ALA A 104 -28.14 24.40 -5.30
N ASN A 105 -27.30 24.33 -6.32
CA ASN A 105 -27.37 25.01 -7.61
C ASN A 105 -26.43 24.22 -8.53
N GLY A 106 -26.79 23.66 -9.69
CA GLY A 106 -27.94 23.88 -10.56
C GLY A 106 -27.43 23.92 -12.01
N GLY A 107 -27.36 22.75 -12.67
CA GLY A 107 -27.18 22.58 -14.13
C GLY A 107 -25.74 22.69 -14.65
N ALA A 108 -25.25 21.85 -15.57
CA ALA A 108 -25.96 21.12 -16.61
C ALA A 108 -25.38 19.71 -16.83
N ALA A 109 -26.29 18.76 -17.00
CA ALA A 109 -26.01 17.44 -17.53
C ALA A 109 -25.75 17.52 -19.05
N ALA A 110 -24.72 16.81 -19.50
CA ALA A 110 -24.68 16.23 -20.83
C ALA A 110 -23.87 14.92 -20.74
N ALA A 111 -24.55 13.83 -20.40
CA ALA A 111 -24.08 12.50 -20.70
C ALA A 111 -24.58 12.14 -22.10
N VAL A 112 -23.69 11.82 -23.04
CA VAL A 112 -23.83 10.61 -23.85
C VAL A 112 -22.50 10.14 -24.44
N ALA A 113 -22.33 8.82 -24.37
CA ALA A 113 -21.75 7.91 -25.37
C ALA A 113 -20.25 7.57 -25.28
N ASN A 114 -20.02 6.36 -24.75
CA ASN A 114 -18.93 5.49 -25.15
C ASN A 114 -18.99 5.22 -26.67
N SER A 115 -17.82 5.26 -27.31
CA SER A 115 -17.51 4.40 -28.46
C SER A 115 -16.03 4.08 -28.46
N ASP A 116 -15.73 2.78 -28.45
CA ASP A 116 -14.44 2.19 -28.75
C ASP A 116 -13.82 2.78 -30.02
N GLY A 117 -12.51 3.02 -29.97
CA GLY A 117 -11.73 3.50 -31.10
C GLY A 117 -10.26 3.66 -30.75
N ALA A 118 -9.50 2.57 -30.89
CA ALA A 118 -8.05 2.57 -30.80
C ALA A 118 -7.41 3.56 -31.78
N ALA A 119 -6.49 4.39 -31.28
CA ALA A 119 -5.35 4.88 -32.05
C ALA A 119 -4.26 5.38 -31.09
N ALA A 120 -3.08 4.78 -31.24
CA ALA A 120 -1.85 5.13 -30.55
C ALA A 120 -1.45 6.60 -30.77
N THR A 121 -0.79 7.21 -29.78
CA THR A 121 0.61 7.67 -29.84
C THR A 121 0.94 8.61 -28.67
N GLY A 122 2.14 8.44 -28.09
CA GLY A 122 2.77 9.46 -27.24
C GLY A 122 3.15 9.04 -25.83
N GLN A 123 3.95 7.98 -25.68
CA GLN A 123 4.74 7.75 -24.45
C GLN A 123 5.76 8.88 -24.27
N PRO A 124 5.85 9.55 -23.10
CA PRO A 124 7.13 10.07 -22.65
C PRO A 124 7.97 8.90 -22.10
N ALA A 125 9.26 8.95 -22.40
CA ALA A 125 10.24 7.90 -22.15
C ALA A 125 10.15 7.33 -20.73
N ALA A 126 9.84 6.03 -20.65
CA ALA A 126 9.99 5.25 -19.44
C ALA A 126 11.49 5.19 -19.07
N ALA A 127 11.86 5.90 -18.00
CA ALA A 127 13.01 5.50 -17.21
C ALA A 127 12.72 4.07 -16.71
N GLY A 128 13.61 3.15 -17.05
CA GLY A 128 13.37 1.71 -17.02
C GLY A 128 12.80 1.22 -15.71
N VAL A 129 11.56 0.71 -15.76
CA VAL A 129 11.05 -0.19 -14.74
C VAL A 129 11.99 -1.40 -14.72
N PRO A 130 12.60 -1.77 -13.58
CA PRO A 130 13.35 -3.01 -13.53
C PRO A 130 12.41 -4.15 -13.91
N VAL A 131 12.83 -4.96 -14.88
CA VAL A 131 12.05 -6.06 -15.51
C VAL A 131 11.62 -7.16 -14.51
N TYR A 132 11.91 -6.98 -13.23
CA TYR A 132 11.80 -7.97 -12.16
C TYR A 132 11.15 -7.40 -10.88
N ALA A 133 10.30 -6.37 -10.98
CA ALA A 133 9.44 -6.00 -9.86
C ALA A 133 8.44 -7.12 -9.56
N GLU A 134 8.35 -7.51 -8.29
CA GLU A 134 7.39 -8.52 -7.86
C GLU A 134 5.95 -8.04 -8.07
N ALA A 135 5.07 -8.95 -8.50
CA ALA A 135 3.66 -8.63 -8.62
C ALA A 135 3.04 -8.39 -7.23
N GLU A 136 2.34 -7.27 -7.09
CA GLU A 136 1.56 -6.94 -5.90
C GLU A 136 0.40 -7.93 -5.72
N VAL A 137 0.13 -8.30 -4.46
CA VAL A 137 -0.98 -9.20 -4.11
C VAL A 137 -2.15 -8.35 -3.66
N ASN A 138 -3.25 -8.41 -4.40
CA ASN A 138 -4.49 -7.74 -4.00
C ASN A 138 -5.41 -8.72 -3.26
N PHE A 139 -5.51 -8.57 -1.94
CA PHE A 139 -6.42 -9.37 -1.13
C PHE A 139 -7.83 -8.79 -1.15
N GLN A 140 -8.83 -9.66 -1.24
CA GLN A 140 -10.22 -9.25 -1.10
C GLN A 140 -10.53 -9.06 0.39
N GLU A 141 -11.01 -7.87 0.74
CA GLU A 141 -11.47 -7.55 2.08
C GLU A 141 -12.84 -8.19 2.35
N LEU A 142 -12.98 -8.83 3.51
CA LEU A 142 -14.26 -9.31 4.02
C LEU A 142 -15.03 -8.14 4.65
N PRO A 143 -16.34 -8.04 4.42
CA PRO A 143 -17.15 -7.02 5.07
C PRO A 143 -17.23 -7.27 6.59
N PRO A 144 -17.73 -6.34 7.41
CA PRO A 144 -17.92 -6.58 8.85
C PRO A 144 -18.93 -7.69 9.13
N ILE A 145 -18.74 -8.49 10.19
CA ILE A 145 -19.62 -9.61 10.56
C ILE A 145 -21.09 -9.16 10.73
N ASP A 146 -21.31 -7.97 11.27
CA ASP A 146 -22.65 -7.44 11.52
C ASP A 146 -23.38 -6.96 10.26
N SER A 147 -22.66 -6.76 9.16
CA SER A 147 -23.23 -6.30 7.87
C SER A 147 -23.86 -7.43 7.06
N TRP A 148 -23.62 -8.68 7.45
CA TRP A 148 -24.19 -9.83 6.77
C TRP A 148 -25.69 -9.91 6.99
N THR A 149 -26.37 -10.43 5.97
CA THR A 149 -27.79 -10.71 6.02
C THR A 149 -28.06 -12.19 5.79
N VAL A 150 -28.96 -12.77 6.56
CA VAL A 150 -29.34 -14.18 6.49
C VAL A 150 -30.73 -14.30 5.87
N PRO A 151 -30.88 -15.00 4.73
CA PRO A 151 -32.18 -15.30 4.18
C PRO A 151 -32.87 -16.38 5.03
N MET A 152 -34.08 -16.09 5.50
CA MET A 152 -34.89 -17.02 6.27
C MET A 152 -36.33 -17.08 5.75
N ARG A 153 -36.98 -18.23 5.91
CA ARG A 153 -38.39 -18.41 5.54
C ARG A 153 -39.28 -18.26 6.76
N CYS A 154 -40.38 -17.53 6.61
CA CYS A 154 -41.38 -17.43 7.67
C CYS A 154 -42.05 -18.79 7.90
N TYR A 155 -42.18 -19.22 9.17
CA TYR A 155 -42.87 -20.48 9.49
C TYR A 155 -44.37 -20.46 9.16
N LYS A 156 -44.99 -19.27 9.04
CA LYS A 156 -46.43 -19.13 8.84
C LYS A 156 -46.83 -18.93 7.38
N CYS A 157 -46.23 -17.97 6.67
CA CYS A 157 -46.54 -17.71 5.25
C CYS A 157 -45.54 -18.37 4.28
N ASN A 158 -44.44 -18.96 4.76
CA ASN A 158 -43.38 -19.59 3.96
C ASN A 158 -42.65 -18.65 2.96
N GLU A 159 -42.93 -17.36 3.01
CA GLU A 159 -42.23 -16.37 2.19
C GLU A 159 -40.82 -16.12 2.73
N PRO A 160 -39.82 -16.06 1.83
CA PRO A 160 -38.45 -15.73 2.18
C PRO A 160 -38.34 -14.24 2.49
N HIS A 161 -37.66 -13.91 3.58
CA HIS A 161 -37.26 -12.55 3.94
C HIS A 161 -35.81 -12.56 4.42
N VAL A 162 -35.22 -11.37 4.44
CA VAL A 162 -33.81 -11.17 4.74
C VAL A 162 -33.71 -10.43 6.05
N GLU A 163 -32.91 -10.96 6.97
CA GLU A 163 -32.68 -10.36 8.28
C GLU A 163 -31.18 -10.15 8.52
N PRO A 164 -30.75 -9.01 9.09
CA PRO A 164 -29.35 -8.81 9.43
C PRO A 164 -28.89 -9.79 10.51
N VAL A 165 -27.62 -10.18 10.49
CA VAL A 165 -27.03 -11.11 11.46
C VAL A 165 -27.19 -10.62 12.91
N THR A 166 -27.19 -9.30 13.11
CA THR A 166 -27.42 -8.65 14.41
C THR A 166 -28.76 -9.02 15.04
N ASN A 167 -29.80 -9.29 14.23
CA ASN A 167 -31.12 -9.68 14.71
C ASN A 167 -31.15 -11.12 15.25
N PHE A 168 -30.19 -11.97 14.87
CA PHE A 168 -30.12 -13.37 15.29
C PHE A 168 -29.53 -13.57 16.69
N ALA A 169 -29.66 -12.63 17.62
CA ALA A 169 -29.27 -12.83 19.02
C ALA A 169 -30.29 -13.69 19.79
N ILE A 170 -29.82 -14.49 20.75
CA ILE A 170 -30.69 -15.32 21.60
C ILE A 170 -31.70 -14.41 22.32
N GLY A 171 -32.99 -14.76 22.23
CA GLY A 171 -34.07 -14.00 22.86
C GLY A 171 -34.59 -12.82 22.03
N ASN A 172 -33.96 -12.46 20.91
CA ASN A 172 -34.53 -11.48 19.99
C ASN A 172 -35.79 -12.01 19.30
N VAL A 173 -36.70 -11.09 19.03
CA VAL A 173 -37.97 -11.35 18.34
C VAL A 173 -37.89 -10.76 16.93
N ILE A 174 -37.96 -11.63 15.93
CA ILE A 174 -37.97 -11.26 14.52
C ILE A 174 -39.42 -11.26 14.02
N PHE A 175 -39.85 -10.21 13.33
CA PHE A 175 -41.19 -10.08 12.77
C PHE A 175 -41.15 -10.31 11.27
N CYS A 176 -41.99 -11.23 10.78
CA CYS A 176 -42.12 -11.42 9.34
C CYS A 176 -42.70 -10.16 8.68
N PRO A 177 -42.07 -9.60 7.63
CA PRO A 177 -42.59 -8.40 6.96
C PRO A 177 -43.89 -8.65 6.19
N HIS A 178 -44.19 -9.90 5.84
CA HIS A 178 -45.36 -10.24 5.03
C HIS A 178 -46.63 -10.54 5.84
N CYS A 179 -46.50 -11.27 6.96
CA CYS A 179 -47.65 -11.68 7.79
C CYS A 179 -47.60 -11.12 9.22
N HIS A 180 -46.60 -10.31 9.56
CA HIS A 180 -46.37 -9.70 10.87
C HIS A 180 -46.29 -10.69 12.04
N LYS A 181 -46.12 -11.98 11.76
CA LYS A 181 -45.99 -12.99 12.80
C LYS A 181 -44.56 -13.01 13.34
N SER A 182 -44.46 -12.99 14.66
CA SER A 182 -43.19 -13.02 15.38
C SER A 182 -42.62 -14.43 15.48
N THR A 183 -41.29 -14.51 15.43
CA THR A 183 -40.49 -15.72 15.71
C THR A 183 -39.39 -15.34 16.71
N VAL A 184 -39.19 -16.16 17.74
CA VAL A 184 -38.08 -15.97 18.69
C VAL A 184 -36.86 -16.73 18.19
N VAL A 185 -35.71 -16.07 18.19
CA VAL A 185 -34.44 -16.70 17.82
C VAL A 185 -34.05 -17.72 18.89
N ARG A 186 -33.84 -18.98 18.48
CA ARG A 186 -33.44 -20.08 19.36
C ARG A 186 -31.92 -20.21 19.42
N ASP A 187 -31.43 -20.77 20.52
CA ASP A 187 -30.00 -21.02 20.78
C ASP A 187 -29.32 -21.77 19.64
N ASN A 188 -29.98 -22.80 19.10
CA ASN A 188 -29.41 -23.61 18.02
C ASN A 188 -29.16 -22.79 16.73
N LEU A 189 -30.12 -21.93 16.35
CA LEU A 189 -29.98 -21.09 15.16
C LEU A 189 -28.89 -20.05 15.34
N ASN A 190 -28.85 -19.41 16.52
CA ASN A 190 -27.81 -18.45 16.86
C ASN A 190 -26.41 -19.08 16.82
N TYR A 191 -26.26 -20.24 17.44
CA TYR A 191 -24.99 -20.98 17.49
C TYR A 191 -24.50 -21.31 16.08
N HIS A 192 -25.35 -21.89 15.23
CA HIS A 192 -24.94 -22.25 13.87
C HIS A 192 -24.50 -21.04 13.03
N ILE A 193 -25.23 -19.92 13.09
CA ILE A 193 -24.87 -18.71 12.34
C ILE A 193 -23.52 -18.15 12.83
N ARG A 194 -23.35 -18.03 14.15
CA ARG A 194 -22.11 -17.47 14.74
C ARG A 194 -20.90 -18.36 14.49
N THR A 195 -21.05 -19.68 14.64
CA THR A 195 -19.96 -20.63 14.39
C THR A 195 -19.55 -20.62 12.93
N LEU A 196 -20.51 -20.64 11.99
CA LEU A 196 -20.21 -20.59 10.57
C LEU A 196 -19.45 -19.31 10.18
N LEU A 197 -19.91 -18.15 10.65
CA LEU A 197 -19.25 -16.88 10.36
C LEU A 197 -17.85 -16.84 10.97
N LYS A 198 -17.70 -17.26 12.23
CA LYS A 198 -16.40 -17.31 12.88
C LYS A 198 -15.41 -18.22 12.13
N ASP A 199 -15.82 -19.46 11.87
CA ASP A 199 -14.96 -20.43 11.18
C ASP A 199 -14.57 -19.95 9.78
N ALA A 200 -15.47 -19.26 9.08
CA ALA A 200 -15.19 -18.69 7.77
C ALA A 200 -14.15 -17.55 7.82
N TYR A 201 -14.25 -16.64 8.81
CA TYR A 201 -13.31 -15.53 8.97
C TYR A 201 -11.94 -16.02 9.42
N ASP A 202 -11.89 -16.90 10.43
CA ASP A 202 -10.65 -17.48 10.94
C ASP A 202 -9.92 -18.23 9.81
N LYS A 203 -10.67 -18.98 8.98
CA LYS A 203 -10.13 -19.67 7.81
C LYS A 203 -9.60 -18.69 6.77
N TRP A 204 -10.34 -17.64 6.46
CA TRP A 204 -9.95 -16.62 5.46
C TRP A 204 -8.64 -15.93 5.84
N GLU A 205 -8.52 -15.48 7.09
CA GLU A 205 -7.29 -14.85 7.60
C GLU A 205 -6.11 -15.84 7.57
N THR A 206 -6.35 -17.07 8.00
CA THR A 206 -5.33 -18.13 7.98
C THR A 206 -4.82 -18.42 6.57
N GLU A 207 -5.72 -18.50 5.58
CA GLU A 207 -5.35 -18.74 4.19
C GLU A 207 -4.52 -17.59 3.60
N GLN A 208 -4.87 -16.33 3.90
CA GLN A 208 -4.09 -15.16 3.49
C GLN A 208 -2.69 -15.16 4.12
N ALA A 209 -2.59 -15.43 5.43
CA ALA A 209 -1.32 -15.50 6.13
C ALA A 209 -0.42 -16.64 5.59
N GLN A 210 -1.00 -17.82 5.34
CA GLN A 210 -0.27 -18.95 4.76
C GLN A 210 0.25 -18.65 3.35
N PHE A 211 -0.51 -17.92 2.55
CA PHE A 211 -0.09 -17.50 1.21
C PHE A 211 1.12 -16.55 1.27
N LEU A 212 1.07 -15.54 2.14
CA LEU A 212 2.17 -14.60 2.35
C LEU A 212 3.43 -15.30 2.85
N ALA A 213 3.29 -16.16 3.85
CA ALA A 213 4.42 -16.92 4.39
C ALA A 213 5.08 -17.82 3.32
N ARG A 214 4.29 -18.43 2.43
CA ARG A 214 4.83 -19.22 1.32
C ARG A 214 5.62 -18.35 0.33
N ARG A 215 5.10 -17.18 -0.05
CA ARG A 215 5.84 -16.25 -0.93
C ARG A 215 7.15 -15.80 -0.31
N GLU A 216 7.15 -15.44 0.98
CA GLU A 216 8.37 -15.03 1.68
C GLU A 216 9.43 -16.15 1.68
N GLN A 217 9.01 -17.39 1.92
CA GLN A 217 9.89 -18.56 1.86
C GLN A 217 10.46 -18.78 0.44
N GLU A 218 9.62 -18.68 -0.59
CA GLU A 218 10.05 -18.83 -1.99
C GLU A 218 11.06 -17.75 -2.38
N LEU A 219 10.85 -16.50 -1.96
CA LEU A 219 11.79 -15.40 -2.20
C LEU A 219 13.11 -15.60 -1.48
N ALA A 220 13.08 -16.00 -0.22
CA ALA A 220 14.28 -16.31 0.54
C ALA A 220 15.10 -17.42 -0.13
N GLN A 221 14.44 -18.49 -0.60
CA GLN A 221 15.10 -19.59 -1.33
C GLN A 221 15.72 -19.11 -2.65
N LEU A 222 15.02 -18.27 -3.40
CA LEU A 222 15.54 -17.71 -4.65
C LEU A 222 16.77 -16.83 -4.40
N MET A 223 16.73 -15.98 -3.37
CA MET A 223 17.85 -15.12 -3.00
C MET A 223 19.05 -15.92 -2.53
N GLU A 224 18.83 -16.94 -1.69
CA GLU A 224 19.90 -17.85 -1.25
C GLU A 224 20.54 -18.59 -2.43
N LYS A 225 19.73 -19.08 -3.37
CA LYS A 225 20.23 -19.75 -4.56
C LYS A 225 21.09 -18.82 -5.42
N ARG A 226 20.63 -17.59 -5.66
CA ARG A 226 21.40 -16.59 -6.42
C ARG A 226 22.71 -16.22 -5.73
N ALA A 227 22.71 -16.10 -4.40
CA ALA A 227 23.92 -15.83 -3.62
C ALA A 227 24.95 -16.96 -3.77
N LYS A 228 24.51 -18.22 -3.64
CA LYS A 228 25.36 -19.40 -3.87
C LYS A 228 25.93 -19.43 -5.28
N GLU A 229 25.11 -19.17 -6.30
CA GLU A 229 25.58 -19.09 -7.69
C GLU A 229 26.65 -18.00 -7.87
N ALA A 230 26.46 -16.82 -7.29
CA ALA A 230 27.45 -15.73 -7.31
C ALA A 230 28.77 -16.14 -6.63
N GLU A 231 28.72 -16.76 -5.45
CA GLU A 231 29.91 -17.26 -4.74
C GLU A 231 30.66 -18.33 -5.55
N THR A 232 29.94 -19.27 -6.16
CA THR A 232 30.55 -20.28 -7.03
C THR A 232 31.23 -19.66 -8.26
N PHE A 233 30.66 -18.59 -8.81
CA PHE A 233 31.25 -17.88 -9.93
C PHE A 233 32.51 -17.11 -9.50
N GLU A 234 32.47 -16.41 -8.36
CA GLU A 234 33.64 -15.70 -7.82
C GLU A 234 34.80 -16.64 -7.51
N THR A 235 34.52 -17.79 -6.92
CA THR A 235 35.55 -18.81 -6.63
C THR A 235 36.16 -19.35 -7.91
N HIS A 236 35.35 -19.61 -8.94
CA HIS A 236 35.85 -19.97 -10.27
C HIS A 236 36.77 -18.88 -10.86
N GLN A 237 36.37 -17.61 -10.79
CA GLN A 237 37.20 -16.50 -11.27
C GLN A 237 38.54 -16.40 -10.53
N LYS A 238 38.55 -16.60 -9.20
CA LYS A 238 39.78 -16.62 -8.40
C LYS A 238 40.72 -17.76 -8.82
N HIS A 239 40.17 -18.94 -9.08
CA HIS A 239 40.97 -20.08 -9.54
C HIS A 239 41.57 -19.84 -10.93
N GLU A 240 40.81 -19.29 -11.87
CA GLU A 240 41.33 -18.96 -13.20
C GLU A 240 42.39 -17.85 -13.13
N LEU A 241 42.21 -16.84 -12.27
CA LEU A 241 43.25 -15.82 -12.05
C LEU A 241 44.55 -16.42 -11.52
N GLU A 242 44.45 -17.33 -10.55
CA GLU A 242 45.61 -18.02 -9.99
C GLU A 242 46.32 -18.91 -11.02
N ARG A 243 45.54 -19.59 -11.86
CA ARG A 243 46.06 -20.37 -12.98
C ARG A 243 46.84 -19.49 -13.97
N ILE A 244 46.30 -18.32 -14.32
CA ILE A 244 47.00 -17.36 -15.20
C ILE A 244 48.31 -16.91 -14.56
N ARG A 245 48.33 -16.60 -13.26
CA ARG A 245 49.56 -16.23 -12.53
C ARG A 245 50.60 -17.32 -12.61
N GLN A 246 50.23 -18.57 -12.32
CA GLN A 246 51.14 -19.71 -12.42
C GLN A 246 51.70 -19.90 -13.83
N GLN A 247 50.88 -19.70 -14.87
CA GLN A 247 51.36 -19.75 -16.25
C GLN A 247 52.37 -18.64 -16.56
N LEU A 248 52.12 -17.42 -16.08
CA LEU A 248 53.04 -16.29 -16.25
C LEU A 248 54.38 -16.55 -15.54
N ASP A 249 54.35 -17.10 -14.33
CA ASP A 249 55.57 -17.45 -13.58
C ASP A 249 56.40 -18.50 -14.34
N VAL A 250 55.76 -19.56 -14.86
CA VAL A 250 56.43 -20.59 -15.68
C VAL A 250 57.05 -19.99 -16.95
N ILE A 251 56.37 -19.04 -17.60
CA ILE A 251 56.92 -18.34 -18.76
C ILE A 251 58.14 -17.51 -18.34
N GLY A 252 58.04 -16.76 -17.24
CA GLY A 252 59.13 -15.94 -16.70
C GLY A 252 60.38 -16.77 -16.34
N ASP A 253 60.20 -17.92 -15.71
CA ASP A 253 61.30 -18.82 -15.32
C ASP A 253 62.02 -19.42 -16.54
N ASN A 254 61.26 -19.80 -17.56
CA ASN A 254 61.78 -20.39 -18.80
C ASN A 254 62.29 -19.35 -19.81
N TYR A 255 62.00 -18.06 -19.62
CA TYR A 255 62.47 -17.00 -20.50
C TYR A 255 63.97 -16.74 -20.29
N ASP A 256 64.77 -17.11 -21.29
CA ASP A 256 66.21 -16.89 -21.28
C ASP A 256 66.51 -15.47 -21.79
N ALA A 257 66.58 -14.52 -20.86
CA ALA A 257 66.90 -13.13 -21.17
C ALA A 257 68.30 -13.03 -21.79
N PRO A 258 68.50 -12.21 -22.85
CA PRO A 258 69.81 -12.03 -23.48
C PRO A 258 70.79 -11.44 -22.45
N GLY A 259 71.61 -12.30 -21.84
CA GLY A 259 72.56 -11.94 -20.78
C GLY A 259 72.67 -12.91 -19.60
N LYS A 260 71.80 -13.92 -19.47
CA LYS A 260 71.97 -14.97 -18.43
C LYS A 260 73.26 -15.78 -18.71
N PRO A 261 74.21 -15.90 -17.74
CA PRO A 261 75.39 -16.70 -17.96
C PRO A 261 75.01 -18.19 -18.00
N LEU A 262 75.16 -18.81 -19.18
CA LEU A 262 75.01 -20.25 -19.37
C LEU A 262 75.83 -21.01 -18.32
N ARG A 263 75.16 -21.75 -17.43
CA ARG A 263 75.81 -22.65 -16.49
C ARG A 263 76.56 -23.74 -17.28
N LYS A 264 77.86 -23.56 -17.48
CA LYS A 264 78.78 -24.63 -17.91
C LYS A 264 78.83 -25.69 -16.82
N GLY A 265 78.04 -26.74 -16.96
CA GLY A 265 78.04 -27.91 -16.08
C GLY A 265 78.08 -29.21 -16.88
N ASN A 266 79.28 -29.77 -17.00
CA ASN A 266 79.64 -31.17 -17.25
C ASN A 266 78.85 -31.96 -18.30
N ARG A 267 79.28 -31.87 -19.57
CA ARG A 267 79.01 -32.91 -20.57
C ARG A 267 80.20 -33.15 -21.49
N PHE A 268 81.36 -33.49 -20.92
CA PHE A 268 82.43 -34.16 -21.65
C PHE A 268 83.08 -35.22 -20.76
N ARG A 269 82.63 -36.47 -20.92
CA ARG A 269 83.41 -37.67 -20.58
C ARG A 269 83.34 -38.58 -21.81
N TRP A 270 84.37 -38.49 -22.63
CA TRP A 270 84.76 -39.52 -23.59
C TRP A 270 86.04 -40.15 -23.04
N SER A 271 86.16 -41.48 -23.24
CA SER A 271 87.18 -42.43 -22.78
C SER A 271 86.94 -43.06 -21.39
#